data_AF-A0A527TZ08-F1
#
_entry.id   AF-A0A527TZ08-F1
#
_cell.length_a   1.000
_cell.length_b   1.000
_cell.length_c   1.000
_cell.angle_alpha   90.00
_cell.angle_beta   90.00
_cell.angle_gamma   90.00
#
_symmetry.space_group_name_H-M   'P 1'
#
loop_
_entity.id
_entity.type
_entity.pdbx_description
1 polymer ?
#
loop_
_entity_poly.entity_id
_entity_poly.type
_entity_poly.pdbx_seq_one_letter_code
_entity_poly.pdbx_strand_id
1 'polypeptide(L)'
;MAEALRVLIGFIVLLAIGAFLLVTCGVGGIALWINNSNKQSETRLAKIDSTLRWKEHGCDSSDYPLALRVQNNSDRTIIGLELDTRAYRPNYSNNVAGGRPFETDRIIRPGEIFLTCLSQPPLNGDYDPSTLTWSGKISFTFN
;
A
#
# COMPACT_ATOMS: atom_id res chain seq x y z
N MET A 1 -53.50 -7.11 37.92
CA MET A 1 -52.91 -6.31 36.82
C MET A 1 -51.40 -6.07 37.00
N ALA A 2 -50.90 -5.79 38.20
CA ALA A 2 -49.46 -5.54 38.43
C ALA A 2 -48.50 -6.73 38.15
N GLU A 3 -48.91 -7.95 38.47
CA GLU A 3 -48.07 -9.15 38.26
C GLU A 3 -47.90 -9.51 36.77
N ALA A 4 -48.94 -9.35 35.96
CA ALA A 4 -48.87 -9.55 34.51
C ALA A 4 -47.93 -8.54 33.83
N LEU A 5 -47.90 -7.29 34.31
CA LEU A 5 -47.01 -6.25 33.81
C LEU A 5 -45.54 -6.55 34.13
N ARG A 6 -45.24 -7.10 35.31
CA ARG A 6 -43.88 -7.50 35.72
C ARG A 6 -43.32 -8.63 34.85
N VAL A 7 -44.13 -9.64 34.56
CA VAL A 7 -43.76 -10.75 33.67
C VAL A 7 -43.46 -10.25 32.26
N LEU A 8 -44.30 -9.34 31.74
CA LEU A 8 -44.16 -8.79 30.40
C LEU A 8 -42.89 -7.92 30.26
N ILE A 9 -42.57 -7.10 31.27
CA ILE A 9 -41.33 -6.32 31.31
C ILE A 9 -40.10 -7.23 31.38
N GLY A 10 -40.12 -8.26 32.22
CA GLY A 10 -39.01 -9.21 32.34
C GLY A 10 -38.69 -9.91 31.02
N PHE A 11 -39.72 -10.28 30.25
CA PHE A 11 -39.56 -10.91 28.94
C PHE A 11 -38.96 -9.94 27.90
N ILE A 12 -39.42 -8.69 27.88
CA ILE A 12 -38.87 -7.65 26.98
C ILE A 12 -37.40 -7.37 27.31
N VAL A 13 -37.04 -7.29 28.59
CA VAL A 13 -35.65 -7.05 29.02
C VAL A 13 -34.74 -8.21 28.60
N LEU A 14 -35.18 -9.46 28.73
CA LEU A 14 -34.44 -10.63 28.27
C LEU A 14 -34.20 -10.61 26.76
N LEU A 15 -35.22 -10.26 25.97
CA LEU A 15 -35.08 -10.12 24.52
C LEU A 15 -34.14 -8.98 24.14
N ALA A 16 -34.21 -7.84 24.84
CA ALA A 16 -33.33 -6.70 24.58
C ALA A 16 -31.85 -7.01 24.88
N ILE A 17 -31.56 -7.72 25.98
CA ILE A 17 -30.20 -8.17 26.32
C ILE A 17 -29.69 -9.16 25.28
N GLY A 18 -30.52 -10.13 24.87
CA GLY A 18 -30.17 -11.09 23.83
C GLY A 18 -29.85 -10.42 22.49
N ALA A 19 -30.67 -9.46 22.08
CA ALA A 19 -30.45 -8.68 20.86
C ALA A 19 -29.14 -7.87 20.93
N PHE A 20 -28.86 -7.24 22.07
CA PHE A 20 -27.64 -6.45 22.26
C PHE A 20 -26.36 -7.31 22.21
N LEU A 21 -26.39 -8.51 22.82
CA LEU A 21 -25.27 -9.46 22.75
C LEU A 21 -25.03 -9.95 21.32
N LEU A 22 -26.09 -10.24 20.56
CA LEU A 22 -25.95 -10.66 19.16
C LEU A 22 -25.33 -9.56 18.29
N VAL A 23 -25.76 -8.30 18.47
CA VAL A 23 -25.21 -7.17 17.73
C VAL A 23 -23.73 -6.95 18.07
N THR A 24 -23.36 -6.96 19.35
CA THR A 24 -21.97 -6.75 19.77
C THR A 24 -21.04 -7.89 19.33
N CYS A 25 -21.48 -9.14 19.41
CA CYS A 25 -20.73 -10.28 18.85
C CYS A 25 -20.59 -10.20 17.33
N GLY A 26 -21.66 -9.82 16.62
CA GLY A 26 -21.63 -9.66 15.16
C GLY A 26 -20.63 -8.59 14.73
N VAL A 27 -20.71 -7.40 15.34
CA VAL A 27 -19.78 -6.29 15.04
C VAL A 27 -18.35 -6.64 15.43
N GLY A 28 -18.13 -7.25 16.59
CA GLY A 28 -16.80 -7.68 17.04
C GLY A 28 -16.18 -8.72 16.11
N GLY A 29 -16.97 -9.70 15.66
CA GLY A 29 -16.52 -10.72 14.71
C GLY A 29 -16.10 -10.13 13.37
N ILE A 30 -16.89 -9.19 12.82
CA ILE A 30 -16.56 -8.50 11.57
C ILE A 30 -15.27 -7.67 11.73
N ALA A 31 -15.13 -6.93 12.83
CA ALA A 31 -13.94 -6.12 13.09
C ALA A 31 -12.65 -6.97 13.18
N LEU A 32 -12.72 -8.12 13.86
CA LEU A 32 -11.61 -9.08 13.93
C LEU A 32 -11.25 -9.66 12.57
N TRP A 33 -12.26 -9.99 11.76
CA TRP A 33 -12.05 -10.53 10.42
C TRP A 33 -11.37 -9.53 9.48
N ILE A 34 -11.78 -8.26 9.52
CA ILE A 34 -11.15 -7.17 8.74
C ILE A 34 -9.70 -6.98 9.16
N ASN A 35 -9.43 -6.90 10.47
CA ASN A 35 -8.07 -6.67 10.97
C ASN A 35 -7.11 -7.80 10.57
N ASN A 36 -7.55 -9.06 10.64
CA ASN A 36 -6.73 -10.20 10.24
C ASN A 36 -6.43 -10.21 8.73
N SER A 37 -7.42 -9.83 7.91
CA SER A 37 -7.27 -9.76 6.45
C SER A 37 -6.27 -8.67 6.03
N ASN A 38 -6.26 -7.55 6.75
CA ASN A 38 -5.31 -6.47 6.50
C ASN A 38 -3.87 -6.87 6.87
N LYS A 39 -3.69 -7.56 8.01
CA LYS A 39 -2.37 -8.03 8.45
C LYS A 39 -1.68 -8.94 7.43
N GLN A 40 -2.43 -9.85 6.80
CA GLN A 40 -1.87 -10.73 5.76
C GLN A 40 -1.47 -9.98 4.48
N SER A 41 -2.11 -8.85 4.20
CA SER A 41 -1.80 -8.03 3.03
C SER A 41 -0.53 -7.20 3.26
N GLU A 42 -0.39 -6.61 4.46
CA GLU A 42 0.80 -5.84 4.84
C GLU A 42 2.06 -6.71 4.94
N THR A 43 1.96 -7.93 5.50
CA THR A 43 3.12 -8.84 5.55
C THR A 43 3.59 -9.29 4.17
N ARG A 44 2.70 -9.30 3.16
CA ARG A 44 3.09 -9.65 1.78
C ARG A 44 3.84 -8.51 1.11
N LEU A 45 3.35 -7.28 1.23
CA LEU A 45 4.04 -6.10 0.69
C LEU A 45 5.39 -5.87 1.38
N ALA A 46 5.50 -6.17 2.68
CA ALA A 46 6.77 -6.10 3.41
C ALA A 46 7.87 -7.05 2.87
N LYS A 47 7.51 -8.06 2.06
CA LYS A 47 8.47 -8.96 1.41
C LYS A 47 8.94 -8.47 0.04
N ILE A 48 8.42 -7.35 -0.45
CA ILE A 48 8.87 -6.78 -1.72
C ILE A 48 9.81 -5.64 -1.39
N ASP A 49 11.07 -5.79 -1.81
CA ASP A 49 12.06 -4.73 -1.68
C ASP A 49 12.04 -3.89 -2.95
N SER A 50 11.93 -2.57 -2.81
CA SER A 50 11.89 -1.65 -3.94
C SER A 50 12.67 -0.39 -3.64
N THR A 51 13.57 -0.04 -4.56
CA THR A 51 14.41 1.14 -4.44
C THR A 51 14.37 1.95 -5.73
N LEU A 52 14.33 3.27 -5.56
CA LEU A 52 14.43 4.24 -6.64
C LEU A 52 15.60 5.17 -6.33
N ARG A 53 16.60 5.19 -7.21
CA ARG A 53 17.88 5.88 -6.98
C ARG A 53 18.35 6.63 -8.21
N TRP A 54 19.09 7.72 -7.99
CA TRP A 54 19.62 8.57 -9.04
C TRP A 54 21.00 8.07 -9.51
N LYS A 55 21.15 7.85 -10.82
CA LYS A 55 22.38 7.39 -11.50
C LYS A 55 23.07 6.23 -10.78
N GLU A 56 22.28 5.26 -10.37
CA GLU A 56 22.76 4.02 -9.74
C GLU A 56 22.53 2.83 -10.67
N HIS A 57 23.15 1.68 -10.37
CA HIS A 57 22.96 0.42 -11.10
C HIS A 57 23.14 0.52 -12.63
N GLY A 58 24.03 1.41 -13.10
CA GLY A 58 24.34 1.57 -14.53
C GLY A 58 23.38 2.48 -15.30
N CYS A 59 22.49 3.20 -14.62
CA CYS A 59 21.64 4.23 -15.23
C CYS A 59 22.41 5.55 -15.41
N ASP A 60 23.46 5.52 -16.23
CA ASP A 60 24.37 6.66 -16.45
C ASP A 60 23.88 7.63 -17.55
N SER A 61 22.91 7.19 -18.36
CA SER A 61 22.34 7.98 -19.44
C SER A 61 21.60 9.20 -18.90
N SER A 62 21.78 10.34 -19.58
CA SER A 62 21.05 11.58 -19.26
C SER A 62 19.54 11.43 -19.46
N ASP A 63 19.12 10.56 -20.37
CA ASP A 63 17.70 10.39 -20.70
C ASP A 63 16.97 9.47 -19.71
N TYR A 64 17.71 8.56 -19.06
CA TYR A 64 17.18 7.56 -18.12
C TYR A 64 18.01 7.48 -16.84
N PRO A 65 18.07 8.53 -16.03
CA PRO A 65 18.96 8.60 -14.86
C PRO A 65 18.40 7.89 -13.62
N LEU A 66 17.12 7.48 -13.60
CA LEU A 66 16.49 6.89 -12.41
C LEU A 66 16.53 5.37 -12.46
N ALA A 67 17.23 4.74 -11.52
CA ALA A 67 17.27 3.29 -11.38
C ALA A 67 16.13 2.81 -10.50
N LEU A 68 15.18 2.08 -11.07
CA LEU A 68 14.17 1.33 -10.34
C LEU A 68 14.64 -0.12 -10.19
N ARG A 69 14.79 -0.57 -8.94
CA ARG A 69 15.04 -1.97 -8.60
C ARG A 69 13.87 -2.49 -7.79
N VAL A 70 13.32 -3.63 -8.19
CA VAL A 70 12.23 -4.32 -7.49
C VAL A 70 12.62 -5.77 -7.33
N GLN A 71 12.64 -6.25 -6.09
CA GLN A 71 12.93 -7.64 -5.76
C GLN A 71 11.72 -8.27 -5.08
N ASN A 72 11.17 -9.29 -5.73
CA ASN A 72 10.01 -9.99 -5.23
C ASN A 72 10.43 -11.11 -4.27
N ASN A 73 10.56 -10.84 -2.96
CA ASN A 73 10.77 -11.90 -1.97
C ASN A 73 9.45 -12.47 -1.42
N SER A 74 8.33 -12.19 -2.07
CA SER A 74 7.03 -12.80 -1.74
C SER A 74 6.90 -14.17 -2.40
N ASP A 75 5.87 -14.92 -1.99
CA ASP A 75 5.48 -16.23 -2.54
C ASP A 75 4.53 -16.12 -3.74
N ARG A 76 4.18 -14.90 -4.18
CA ARG A 76 3.27 -14.63 -5.28
C ARG A 76 3.99 -14.02 -6.48
N THR A 77 3.46 -14.27 -7.67
CA THR A 77 3.97 -13.63 -8.89
C THR A 77 3.34 -12.25 -9.05
N ILE A 78 4.17 -11.23 -9.23
CA ILE A 78 3.71 -9.88 -9.61
C ILE A 78 3.46 -9.91 -11.11
N ILE A 79 2.31 -9.43 -11.55
CA ILE A 79 1.89 -9.36 -12.96
C ILE A 79 1.74 -7.93 -13.47
N GLY A 80 1.82 -6.95 -12.58
CA GLY A 80 1.74 -5.54 -12.93
C GLY A 80 2.38 -4.67 -11.86
N LEU A 81 2.96 -3.57 -12.29
CA LEU A 81 3.60 -2.59 -11.44
C LEU A 81 3.26 -1.18 -11.94
N GLU A 82 2.78 -0.35 -11.02
CA GLU A 82 2.60 1.09 -11.23
C GLU A 82 3.47 1.84 -10.22
N LEU A 83 4.30 2.76 -10.71
CA LEU A 83 5.20 3.59 -9.92
C LEU A 83 4.84 5.07 -10.10
N ASP A 84 4.37 5.68 -9.02
CA ASP A 84 4.28 7.14 -8.89
C ASP A 84 5.60 7.68 -8.35
N THR A 85 6.36 8.35 -9.23
CA THR A 85 7.70 8.87 -8.90
C THR A 85 7.60 10.16 -8.11
N ARG A 86 8.35 10.22 -7.01
CA ARG A 86 8.40 11.37 -6.11
C ARG A 86 9.81 11.84 -5.89
N ALA A 87 9.96 13.15 -5.75
CA ALA A 87 11.22 13.77 -5.41
C ALA A 87 10.99 14.77 -4.29
N TYR A 88 11.90 14.76 -3.33
CA TYR A 88 11.83 15.61 -2.15
C TYR A 88 13.14 16.37 -2.00
N ARG A 89 13.04 17.63 -1.59
CA ARG A 89 14.24 18.35 -1.16
C ARG A 89 14.76 17.75 0.15
N PRO A 90 16.08 17.74 0.40
CA PRO A 90 16.62 17.28 1.67
C PRO A 90 15.95 18.00 2.84
N ASN A 91 15.43 17.24 3.81
CA ASN A 91 14.67 17.73 4.97
C ASN A 91 13.29 18.37 4.67
N TYR A 92 12.71 18.15 3.49
CA TYR A 92 11.34 18.57 3.17
C TYR A 92 10.48 17.35 2.80
N SER A 93 9.18 17.46 3.05
CA SER A 93 8.18 16.42 2.74
C SER A 93 7.30 16.74 1.53
N ASN A 94 7.46 17.92 0.92
CA ASN A 94 6.68 18.31 -0.26
C ASN A 94 7.24 17.63 -1.51
N ASN A 95 6.39 16.91 -2.24
CA ASN A 95 6.75 16.31 -3.52
C ASN A 95 6.94 17.40 -4.57
N VAL A 96 8.09 17.41 -5.23
CA VAL A 96 8.41 18.33 -6.33
C VAL A 96 8.46 17.63 -7.69
N ALA A 97 8.36 16.29 -7.74
CA ALA A 97 8.17 15.58 -9.00
C ALA A 97 6.70 15.61 -9.44
N GLY A 98 6.47 15.85 -10.72
CA GLY A 98 5.17 15.74 -11.37
C GLY A 98 5.19 14.71 -12.50
N GLY A 99 4.08 14.59 -13.22
CA GLY A 99 3.98 13.72 -14.39
C GLY A 99 3.07 12.52 -14.17
N ARG A 100 3.13 11.58 -15.11
CA ARG A 100 2.31 10.36 -15.09
C ARG A 100 3.07 9.23 -14.39
N PRO A 101 2.34 8.32 -13.70
CA PRO A 101 2.94 7.09 -13.19
C PRO A 101 3.61 6.30 -14.32
N PHE A 102 4.71 5.63 -13.96
CA PHE A 102 5.30 4.60 -14.81
C PHE A 102 4.55 3.29 -14.60
N GLU A 103 4.08 2.68 -15.68
CA GLU A 103 3.35 1.42 -15.64
C GLU A 103 4.08 0.35 -16.46
N THR A 104 4.11 -0.87 -15.94
CA THR A 104 4.62 -2.03 -16.67
C THR A 104 3.83 -3.28 -16.32
N ASP A 105 3.57 -4.09 -17.33
CA ASP A 105 2.98 -5.44 -17.26
C ASP A 105 4.04 -6.54 -17.07
N ARG A 106 5.26 -6.14 -16.66
CA ARG A 106 6.35 -7.08 -16.44
C ARG A 106 6.00 -8.06 -15.33
N ILE A 107 5.97 -9.33 -15.71
CA ILE A 107 5.83 -10.44 -14.76
C ILE A 107 7.15 -10.59 -13.98
N ILE A 108 7.07 -10.53 -12.64
CA ILE A 108 8.20 -10.70 -11.71
C ILE A 108 7.89 -11.90 -10.81
N ARG A 109 8.55 -13.02 -11.06
CA ARG A 109 8.35 -14.27 -10.31
C ARG A 109 8.91 -14.16 -8.88
N PRO A 110 8.46 -15.03 -7.95
CA PRO A 110 9.09 -15.17 -6.64
C PRO A 110 10.61 -15.33 -6.76
N GLY A 111 11.37 -14.52 -6.03
CA GLY A 111 12.84 -14.46 -6.04
C GLY A 111 13.46 -13.67 -7.19
N GLU A 112 12.67 -13.21 -8.18
CA GLU A 112 13.19 -12.44 -9.32
C GLU A 112 13.49 -10.99 -8.93
N ILE A 113 14.53 -10.42 -9.56
CA ILE A 113 14.88 -9.01 -9.49
C ILE A 113 14.56 -8.39 -10.84
N PHE A 114 13.75 -7.34 -10.83
CA PHE A 114 13.51 -6.47 -11.96
C PHE A 114 14.28 -5.17 -11.76
N LEU A 115 15.08 -4.80 -12.76
CA LEU A 115 15.85 -3.56 -12.79
C LEU A 115 15.54 -2.84 -14.10
N THR A 116 15.19 -1.56 -14.02
CA THR A 116 15.01 -0.72 -15.21
C THR A 116 15.45 0.71 -14.93
N CYS A 117 15.95 1.38 -15.97
CA CYS A 117 16.21 2.80 -15.93
C CYS A 117 14.96 3.57 -16.41
N LEU A 118 14.61 4.64 -15.72
CA LEU A 118 13.45 5.48 -15.97
C LEU A 118 13.89 6.90 -16.32
N SER A 119 13.11 7.54 -17.17
CA SER A 119 13.31 8.94 -17.51
C SER A 119 12.99 9.83 -16.32
N GLN A 120 13.72 10.94 -16.19
CA GLN A 120 13.44 11.92 -15.16
C GLN A 120 12.04 12.53 -15.37
N PRO A 121 11.17 12.55 -14.36
CA PRO A 121 9.89 13.24 -14.45
C PRO A 121 10.08 14.76 -14.47
N PRO A 122 9.11 15.51 -15.03
CA PRO A 122 9.11 16.97 -14.90
C PRO A 122 9.07 17.38 -13.42
N LEU A 123 9.83 18.41 -13.07
CA LEU A 123 9.87 18.96 -11.71
C LEU A 123 9.03 20.24 -11.64
N ASN A 124 8.28 20.38 -10.54
CA ASN A 124 7.48 21.57 -10.24
C ASN A 124 8.37 22.65 -9.59
N GLY A 125 9.25 23.25 -10.40
CA GLY A 125 10.20 24.28 -9.98
C GLY A 125 11.58 24.08 -10.61
N ASP A 126 12.47 25.04 -10.39
CA ASP A 126 13.86 24.99 -10.84
C ASP A 126 14.72 24.32 -9.76
N TYR A 127 14.75 22.99 -9.78
CA TYR A 127 15.50 22.17 -8.84
C TYR A 127 16.53 21.33 -9.58
N ASP A 128 17.73 21.21 -9.01
CA ASP A 128 18.73 20.25 -9.49
C ASP A 128 18.30 18.81 -9.11
N PRO A 129 18.01 17.95 -10.10
CA PRO A 129 17.58 16.57 -9.88
C PRO A 129 18.54 15.73 -9.03
N SER A 130 19.84 16.03 -9.10
CA SER A 130 20.89 15.29 -8.39
C SER A 130 20.92 15.57 -6.88
N THR A 131 20.32 16.67 -6.45
CA THR A 131 20.26 17.09 -5.04
C THR A 131 19.00 16.60 -4.32
N LEU A 132 18.07 16.02 -5.07
CA LEU A 132 16.78 15.57 -4.56
C LEU A 132 16.85 14.14 -4.04
N THR A 133 16.07 13.87 -3.00
CA THR A 133 15.81 12.52 -2.52
C THR A 133 14.68 11.92 -3.34
N TRP A 134 15.02 10.94 -4.17
CA TRP A 134 14.07 10.19 -4.99
C TRP A 134 13.39 9.08 -4.19
N SER A 135 12.09 8.92 -4.42
CA SER A 135 11.27 7.88 -3.80
C SER A 135 10.14 7.49 -4.75
N GLY A 136 9.62 6.28 -4.60
CA GLY A 136 8.54 5.76 -5.42
C GLY A 136 7.38 5.29 -4.55
N LYS A 137 6.15 5.71 -4.87
CA LYS A 137 4.97 5.01 -4.38
C LYS A 137 4.61 3.95 -5.41
N ILE A 138 4.83 2.69 -5.05
CA ILE A 138 4.61 1.56 -5.95
C ILE A 138 3.34 0.82 -5.55
N SER A 139 2.53 0.51 -6.55
CA SER A 139 1.38 -0.38 -6.45
C SER A 139 1.67 -1.64 -7.25
N PHE A 140 1.49 -2.81 -6.63
CA PHE A 140 1.72 -4.11 -7.27
C PHE A 140 0.39 -4.81 -7.53
N THR A 141 0.29 -5.45 -8.70
CA THR A 141 -0.79 -6.37 -9.03
C THR A 141 -0.26 -7.79 -9.01
N PHE A 142 -0.96 -8.70 -8.33
CA PHE A 142 -0.57 -10.10 -8.16
C PHE A 142 -1.53 -11.03 -8.90
N ASN A 143 -1.03 -12.22 -9.27
CA ASN A 143 -1.84 -13.36 -9.67
C ASN A 143 -2.26 -14.22 -8.46
#